data_AF-A0A7X9JAM6-F1
#
_entry.id   AF-A0A7X9JAM6-F1
#
_cell.length_a   1.000
_cell.length_b   1.000
_cell.length_c   1.000
_cell.angle_alpha   90.00
_cell.angle_beta   90.00
_cell.angle_gamma   90.00
#
_symmetry.space_group_name_H-M   'P 1'
#
loop_
_entity.id
_entity.type
_entity.pdbx_description
1 polymer ?
#
loop_
_entity_poly.entity_id
_entity_poly.type
_entity_poly.pdbx_seq_one_letter_code
_entity_poly.pdbx_strand_id
1 'polypeptide(L)'
;MENQSGIPEYSSEPRRHHHRSGNIWWALVLIFAGAILFVQNLHVAEFTFNWWALFIFIPVIGSLSAAWSQLRDDGYYSAKAGGSIGSAIFMGTIATMLMFGMDWSIWWPLVIMAAGLSALLTGIGRLSQLDNRSLSAFARLSGWFGLGALVLGLGFLAQTLPITVLQTYLIPRWWAVPILIAGAGALVNMLVMFFQNGARMNWAAWSMGLIAVFVVGIGILALFALDWNLLLPIVLIACGLVILAGLFSNRF
;
A
#
# COMPACT_ATOMS: atom_id res chain seq x y z
N MET A 1 74.52 -10.75 -40.86
CA MET A 1 73.32 -9.89 -40.85
C MET A 1 72.56 -10.18 -42.13
N GLU A 2 71.25 -10.36 -42.00
CA GLU A 2 70.26 -10.66 -43.06
C GLU A 2 70.37 -12.03 -43.78
N ASN A 3 69.32 -12.75 -44.19
CA ASN A 3 67.87 -12.76 -43.93
C ASN A 3 67.27 -13.89 -44.79
N GLN A 4 66.15 -14.47 -44.32
CA GLN A 4 65.08 -15.14 -45.08
C GLN A 4 65.30 -16.53 -45.72
N SER A 5 64.61 -17.53 -45.16
CA SER A 5 63.51 -18.30 -45.79
C SER A 5 63.27 -19.55 -44.93
N GLY A 6 62.08 -19.90 -44.44
CA GLY A 6 60.74 -19.61 -44.91
C GLY A 6 60.03 -20.93 -45.21
N ILE A 7 59.63 -21.68 -44.16
CA ILE A 7 58.57 -22.69 -44.27
C ILE A 7 57.64 -22.49 -43.05
N PRO A 8 56.36 -22.17 -43.26
CA PRO A 8 55.39 -22.07 -42.17
C PRO A 8 54.94 -23.48 -41.77
N GLU A 9 55.37 -23.94 -40.60
CA GLU A 9 54.88 -25.20 -40.03
C GLU A 9 53.53 -24.96 -39.32
N TYR A 10 52.57 -25.77 -39.72
CA TYR A 10 51.13 -25.69 -39.47
C TYR A 10 50.70 -25.21 -38.07
N SER A 11 49.84 -24.19 -38.09
CA SER A 11 49.01 -23.76 -36.96
C SER A 11 48.10 -24.90 -36.47
N SER A 12 48.44 -25.50 -35.33
CA SER A 12 47.47 -26.24 -34.53
C SER A 12 46.96 -25.34 -33.40
N GLU A 13 45.97 -24.51 -33.68
CA GLU A 13 45.21 -23.89 -32.59
C GLU A 13 44.38 -24.99 -31.89
N PRO A 14 44.57 -25.23 -30.58
CA PRO A 14 43.59 -26.02 -29.84
C PRO A 14 42.29 -25.22 -29.75
N ARG A 15 41.23 -25.73 -30.36
CA ARG A 15 39.86 -25.21 -30.24
C ARG A 15 39.51 -25.08 -28.75
N ARG A 16 39.42 -23.85 -28.25
CA ARG A 16 38.90 -23.56 -26.91
C ARG A 16 37.41 -23.90 -26.91
N HIS A 17 37.06 -25.08 -26.40
CA HIS A 17 35.69 -25.40 -26.01
C HIS A 17 35.28 -24.52 -24.83
N HIS A 18 34.73 -23.34 -25.13
CA HIS A 18 33.81 -22.66 -24.23
C HIS A 18 32.55 -23.52 -24.16
N HIS A 19 32.27 -24.15 -23.02
CA HIS A 19 30.93 -24.49 -22.53
C HIS A 19 31.05 -25.29 -21.23
N ARG A 20 30.72 -24.67 -20.08
CA ARG A 20 30.07 -25.28 -18.88
C ARG A 20 30.33 -24.47 -17.61
N SER A 21 29.73 -23.30 -17.49
CA SER A 21 29.50 -22.70 -16.17
C SER A 21 28.07 -22.20 -15.96
N GLY A 22 27.21 -22.22 -16.98
CA GLY A 22 25.79 -21.84 -16.86
C GLY A 22 24.84 -22.94 -16.35
N ASN A 23 25.22 -24.22 -16.42
CA ASN A 23 24.29 -25.33 -16.12
C ASN A 23 24.34 -25.85 -14.68
N ILE A 24 25.43 -25.60 -13.95
CA ILE A 24 25.55 -26.11 -12.57
C ILE A 24 24.60 -25.38 -11.64
N TRP A 25 24.48 -24.05 -11.80
CA TRP A 25 23.54 -23.25 -11.02
C TRP A 25 22.09 -23.67 -11.30
N TRP A 26 21.74 -23.88 -12.57
CA TRP A 26 20.42 -24.38 -12.93
C TRP A 26 20.13 -25.80 -12.43
N ALA A 27 21.12 -26.70 -12.48
CA ALA A 27 20.99 -28.05 -11.93
C ALA A 27 20.79 -28.04 -10.40
N LEU A 28 21.49 -27.18 -9.69
CA LEU A 28 21.32 -26.98 -8.24
C LEU A 28 19.93 -26.44 -7.90
N VAL A 29 19.43 -25.44 -8.65
CA VAL A 29 18.08 -24.91 -8.48
C VAL A 29 17.03 -25.99 -8.74
N LEU A 30 17.21 -26.82 -9.77
CA LEU A 30 16.28 -27.91 -10.11
C LEU A 30 16.29 -29.04 -9.07
N ILE A 31 17.46 -29.43 -8.57
CA ILE A 31 17.58 -30.44 -7.50
C ILE A 31 16.94 -29.90 -6.21
N PHE A 32 17.18 -28.63 -5.88
CA PHE A 32 16.57 -27.99 -4.72
C PHE A 32 15.05 -27.91 -4.85
N ALA A 33 14.55 -27.46 -6.01
CA ALA A 33 13.11 -27.43 -6.31
C ALA A 33 12.48 -28.83 -6.25
N GLY A 34 13.13 -29.85 -6.82
CA GLY A 34 12.67 -31.23 -6.81
C GLY A 34 12.65 -31.84 -5.40
N ALA A 35 13.68 -31.59 -4.59
CA ALA A 35 13.73 -32.03 -3.19
C ALA A 35 12.61 -31.40 -2.37
N ILE A 36 12.25 -30.14 -2.62
CA ILE A 36 11.18 -29.46 -1.91
C ILE A 36 9.80 -29.95 -2.34
N LEU A 37 9.57 -30.17 -3.63
CA LEU A 37 8.33 -30.80 -4.12
C LEU A 37 8.15 -32.21 -3.55
N PHE A 38 9.25 -32.95 -3.36
CA PHE A 38 9.22 -34.26 -2.72
C PHE A 38 8.82 -34.18 -1.25
N VAL A 39 9.40 -33.25 -0.48
CA VAL A 39 9.06 -33.04 0.93
C VAL A 39 7.61 -32.56 1.11
N GLN A 40 7.11 -31.70 0.21
CA GLN A 40 5.71 -31.26 0.22
C GLN A 40 4.73 -32.42 -0.03
N ASN A 41 5.11 -33.42 -0.82
CA ASN A 41 4.27 -34.58 -1.11
C ASN A 41 4.15 -35.54 0.10
N LEU A 42 5.04 -35.44 1.09
CA LEU A 42 5.06 -36.35 2.23
C LEU A 42 3.95 -36.08 3.27
N HIS A 43 3.14 -35.01 3.14
CA HIS A 43 1.96 -34.74 3.98
C HIS A 43 2.16 -34.90 5.52
N VAL A 44 3.39 -34.75 6.03
CA VAL A 44 3.72 -35.02 7.45
C VAL A 44 3.24 -33.89 8.38
N ALA A 45 2.80 -32.77 7.84
CA ALA A 45 2.13 -31.70 8.58
C ALA A 45 1.08 -31.03 7.68
N GLU A 46 -0.10 -30.72 8.21
CA GLU A 46 -1.20 -30.01 7.52
C GLU A 46 -0.84 -28.55 7.12
N PHE A 47 0.44 -28.17 7.15
CA PHE A 47 0.93 -26.84 6.81
C PHE A 47 1.59 -26.86 5.43
N THR A 48 0.96 -26.20 4.45
CA THR A 48 1.56 -25.95 3.14
C THR A 48 2.59 -24.83 3.23
N PHE A 49 3.87 -25.17 3.35
CA PHE A 49 4.96 -24.19 3.36
C PHE A 49 5.45 -23.87 1.94
N ASN A 50 5.23 -22.63 1.49
CA ASN A 50 5.63 -22.12 0.19
C ASN A 50 6.99 -21.40 0.26
N TRP A 51 8.07 -22.18 0.19
CA TRP A 51 9.46 -21.68 0.25
C TRP A 51 9.77 -20.58 -0.78
N TRP A 52 9.15 -20.61 -1.96
CA TRP A 52 9.36 -19.60 -3.00
C TRP A 52 8.91 -18.20 -2.55
N ALA A 53 8.00 -18.10 -1.58
CA ALA A 53 7.61 -16.82 -1.00
C ALA A 53 8.78 -16.12 -0.29
N LEU A 54 9.87 -16.83 0.06
CA LEU A 54 11.11 -16.22 0.54
C LEU A 54 11.72 -15.23 -0.47
N PHE A 55 11.52 -15.45 -1.78
CA PHE A 55 11.97 -14.48 -2.79
C PHE A 55 11.22 -13.14 -2.69
N ILE A 56 9.99 -13.15 -2.19
CA ILE A 56 9.20 -11.94 -1.96
C ILE A 56 9.74 -11.15 -0.76
N PHE A 57 10.44 -11.79 0.17
CA PHE A 57 11.08 -11.08 1.27
C PHE A 57 12.30 -10.23 0.85
N ILE A 58 12.87 -10.46 -0.34
CA ILE A 58 13.98 -9.64 -0.86
C ILE A 58 13.58 -8.15 -0.98
N PRO A 59 12.50 -7.76 -1.69
CA PRO A 59 12.04 -6.37 -1.71
C PRO A 59 11.53 -5.85 -0.37
N VAL A 60 11.07 -6.73 0.53
CA VAL A 60 10.66 -6.35 1.91
C VAL A 60 11.87 -5.85 2.69
N ILE A 61 12.98 -6.62 2.69
CA ILE A 61 14.23 -6.25 3.35
C ILE A 61 14.81 -4.97 2.71
N GLY A 62 14.75 -4.86 1.38
CA GLY A 62 15.15 -3.64 0.67
C GLY A 62 14.37 -2.40 1.13
N SER A 63 13.04 -2.51 1.25
CA SER A 63 12.18 -1.43 1.75
C SER A 63 12.50 -1.05 3.20
N LEU A 64 12.80 -2.05 4.04
CA LEU A 64 13.16 -1.82 5.45
C LEU A 64 14.54 -1.15 5.59
N SER A 65 15.50 -1.52 4.74
CA SER A 65 16.81 -0.87 4.66
C SER A 65 16.70 0.59 4.19
N ALA A 66 15.84 0.86 3.21
CA ALA A 66 15.53 2.21 2.75
C ALA A 66 14.87 3.05 3.86
N ALA A 67 13.92 2.47 4.61
CA ALA A 67 13.32 3.15 5.76
C ALA A 67 14.35 3.51 6.84
N TRP A 68 15.27 2.58 7.13
CA TRP A 68 16.29 2.76 8.17
C TRP A 68 17.33 3.82 7.79
N SER A 69 17.78 3.82 6.53
CA SER A 69 18.67 4.87 6.02
C SER A 69 18.00 6.24 6.06
N GLN A 70 16.77 6.35 5.57
CA GLN A 70 16.02 7.62 5.61
C GLN A 70 15.80 8.15 7.03
N LEU A 71 15.48 7.27 7.98
CA LEU A 71 15.31 7.68 9.38
C LEU A 71 16.62 8.15 10.02
N ARG A 72 17.75 7.54 9.63
CA ARG A 72 19.09 7.92 10.09
C ARG A 72 19.56 9.24 9.48
N ASP A 73 19.30 9.44 8.19
CA ASP A 73 19.74 10.61 7.43
C ASP A 73 18.91 11.86 7.78
N ASP A 74 17.58 11.71 7.89
CA ASP A 74 16.68 12.82 8.24
C ASP A 74 16.72 13.15 9.75
N GLY A 75 17.00 12.16 10.61
CA GLY A 75 16.99 12.32 12.07
C GLY A 75 15.59 12.44 12.70
N TYR A 76 14.52 12.35 11.90
CA TYR A 76 13.13 12.28 12.33
C TYR A 76 12.30 11.41 11.37
N TYR A 77 11.09 11.05 11.80
CA TYR A 77 10.18 10.24 11.01
C TYR A 77 9.58 11.05 9.84
N SER A 78 10.06 10.78 8.62
CA SER A 78 9.59 11.42 7.39
C SER A 78 8.54 10.58 6.65
N ALA A 79 7.73 11.22 5.80
CA ALA A 79 6.73 10.52 4.98
C ALA A 79 7.37 9.49 4.02
N LYS A 80 8.62 9.72 3.59
CA LYS A 80 9.39 8.77 2.79
C LYS A 80 9.69 7.50 3.60
N ALA A 81 10.13 7.66 4.85
CA ALA A 81 10.39 6.55 5.75
C ALA A 81 9.09 5.78 6.04
N GLY A 82 7.98 6.49 6.24
CA GLY A 82 6.66 5.89 6.42
C GLY A 82 6.17 5.10 5.21
N GLY A 83 6.40 5.61 3.99
CA GLY A 83 6.10 4.89 2.75
C GLY A 83 6.93 3.61 2.61
N SER A 84 8.23 3.67 2.93
CA SER A 84 9.15 2.52 2.87
C SER A 84 8.82 1.45 3.92
N ILE A 85 8.45 1.85 5.14
CA ILE A 85 7.95 0.92 6.17
C ILE A 85 6.60 0.34 5.73
N GLY A 86 5.72 1.17 5.19
CA GLY A 86 4.42 0.77 4.71
C GLY A 86 4.49 -0.28 3.60
N SER A 87 5.39 -0.12 2.62
CA SER A 87 5.61 -1.11 1.57
C SER A 87 6.19 -2.42 2.12
N ALA A 88 7.11 -2.34 3.09
CA ALA A 88 7.63 -3.52 3.77
C ALA A 88 6.53 -4.28 4.53
N ILE A 89 5.64 -3.57 5.22
CA ILE A 89 4.49 -4.16 5.91
C ILE A 89 3.55 -4.82 4.91
N PHE A 90 3.11 -4.09 3.88
CA PHE A 90 2.16 -4.61 2.90
C PHE A 90 2.70 -5.84 2.15
N MET A 91 3.91 -5.74 1.61
CA MET A 91 4.53 -6.84 0.87
C MET A 91 4.92 -7.98 1.81
N GLY A 92 5.35 -7.67 3.04
CA GLY A 92 5.66 -8.65 4.07
C GLY A 92 4.45 -9.44 4.51
N THR A 93 3.28 -8.81 4.65
CA THR A 93 2.00 -9.49 4.93
C THR A 93 1.65 -10.46 3.82
N ILE A 94 1.72 -10.03 2.55
CA ILE A 94 1.45 -10.90 1.39
C ILE A 94 2.44 -12.06 1.34
N ALA A 95 3.74 -11.78 1.52
CA ALA A 95 4.79 -12.80 1.55
C ALA A 95 4.54 -13.83 2.66
N THR A 96 4.16 -13.37 3.85
CA THR A 96 3.86 -14.22 5.00
C THR A 96 2.63 -15.09 4.75
N MET A 97 1.55 -14.50 4.23
CA MET A 97 0.33 -15.25 3.88
C MET A 97 0.60 -16.33 2.84
N LEU A 98 1.38 -15.99 1.80
CA LEU A 98 1.79 -16.95 0.79
C LEU A 98 2.70 -18.03 1.38
N MET A 99 3.71 -17.65 2.19
CA MET A 99 4.67 -18.58 2.78
C MET A 99 4.01 -19.69 3.61
N PHE A 100 2.96 -19.34 4.36
CA PHE A 100 2.19 -20.31 5.15
C PHE A 100 0.99 -20.92 4.42
N GLY A 101 0.76 -20.55 3.15
CA GLY A 101 -0.38 -21.03 2.37
C GLY A 101 -1.73 -20.69 3.01
N MET A 102 -1.84 -19.51 3.60
CA MET A 102 -3.07 -19.07 4.29
C MET A 102 -4.24 -18.96 3.31
N ASP A 103 -5.44 -19.33 3.76
CA ASP A 103 -6.67 -19.19 2.98
C ASP A 103 -7.04 -17.71 2.76
N TRP A 104 -6.99 -17.28 1.50
CA TRP A 104 -7.35 -15.92 1.09
C TRP A 104 -8.79 -15.55 1.43
N SER A 105 -9.71 -16.51 1.49
CA SER A 105 -11.11 -16.25 1.85
C SER A 105 -11.27 -15.75 3.29
N ILE A 106 -10.35 -16.14 4.18
CA ILE A 106 -10.39 -15.79 5.61
C ILE A 106 -9.45 -14.63 5.90
N TRP A 107 -8.25 -14.65 5.32
CA TRP A 107 -7.15 -13.78 5.74
C TRP A 107 -6.97 -12.50 4.91
N TRP A 108 -7.74 -12.30 3.83
CA TRP A 108 -7.72 -11.04 3.06
C TRP A 108 -7.89 -9.75 3.90
N PRO A 109 -8.60 -9.72 5.06
CA PRO A 109 -8.69 -8.51 5.87
C PRO A 109 -7.32 -8.04 6.39
N LEU A 110 -6.35 -8.96 6.57
CA LEU A 110 -4.98 -8.59 6.93
C LEU A 110 -4.30 -7.74 5.86
N VAL A 111 -4.56 -8.02 4.57
CA VAL A 111 -4.01 -7.24 3.46
C VAL A 111 -4.57 -5.82 3.48
N ILE A 112 -5.86 -5.66 3.79
CA ILE A 112 -6.49 -4.35 3.97
C ILE A 112 -5.89 -3.61 5.16
N MET A 113 -5.69 -4.30 6.29
CA MET A 113 -5.04 -3.70 7.45
C MET A 113 -3.62 -3.28 7.13
N ALA A 114 -2.86 -4.08 6.39
CA ALA A 114 -1.49 -3.76 5.98
C ALA A 114 -1.44 -2.55 5.04
N ALA A 115 -2.35 -2.48 4.06
CA ALA A 115 -2.50 -1.32 3.18
C ALA A 115 -2.93 -0.06 3.96
N GLY A 116 -3.86 -0.21 4.89
CA GLY A 116 -4.32 0.86 5.76
C GLY A 116 -3.20 1.38 6.66
N LEU A 117 -2.42 0.48 7.26
CA LEU A 117 -1.26 0.84 8.07
C LEU A 117 -0.19 1.54 7.23
N SER A 118 0.07 1.07 6.02
CA SER A 118 0.99 1.74 5.08
C SER A 118 0.56 3.19 4.78
N ALA A 119 -0.72 3.41 4.48
CA ALA A 119 -1.26 4.74 4.24
C ALA A 119 -1.22 5.64 5.49
N LEU A 120 -1.48 5.04 6.67
CA LEU A 120 -1.42 5.72 7.97
C LEU A 120 0.01 6.17 8.28
N LEU A 121 0.98 5.27 8.18
CA LEU A 121 2.40 5.53 8.41
C LEU A 121 2.93 6.62 7.47
N THR A 122 2.52 6.60 6.21
CA THR A 122 2.86 7.65 5.25
C THR A 122 2.26 9.00 5.65
N GLY A 123 1.01 8.99 6.16
CA GLY A 123 0.28 10.20 6.51
C GLY A 123 0.70 10.88 7.81
N ILE A 124 1.24 10.12 8.78
CA ILE A 124 1.80 10.68 10.02
C ILE A 124 3.23 11.23 9.84
N GLY A 125 3.90 10.84 8.75
CA GLY A 125 5.26 11.29 8.44
C GLY A 125 5.35 12.80 8.26
N ARG A 126 6.39 13.42 8.84
CA ARG A 126 6.66 14.83 8.59
C ARG A 126 7.08 14.99 7.13
N LEU A 127 6.33 15.78 6.36
CA LEU A 127 6.72 16.15 5.00
C LEU A 127 7.74 17.28 5.08
N SER A 128 8.98 16.93 5.37
CA SER A 128 10.06 17.89 5.56
C SER A 128 10.64 18.48 4.27
N GLN A 129 10.15 18.08 3.09
CA GLN A 129 10.87 18.39 1.84
C GLN A 129 10.02 18.40 0.57
N LEU A 130 8.73 18.77 0.66
CA LEU A 130 7.90 19.03 -0.52
C LEU A 130 7.39 20.47 -0.46
N ASP A 131 7.93 21.30 -1.35
CA ASP A 131 7.54 22.69 -1.63
C ASP A 131 6.03 22.83 -1.98
N ASN A 132 5.36 21.72 -2.29
CA ASN A 132 3.98 21.68 -2.74
C ASN A 132 2.99 21.46 -1.58
N ARG A 133 2.22 22.51 -1.28
CA ARG A 133 1.13 22.54 -0.28
C ARG A 133 0.03 21.49 -0.51
N SER A 134 -0.20 21.06 -1.75
CA SER A 134 -1.19 20.03 -2.08
C SER A 134 -0.76 18.62 -1.67
N LEU A 135 0.53 18.30 -1.77
CA LEU A 135 1.08 16.99 -1.42
C LEU A 135 1.03 16.74 0.09
N SER A 136 1.28 17.77 0.90
CA SER A 136 1.19 17.64 2.35
C SER A 136 -0.25 17.42 2.84
N ALA A 137 -1.22 18.01 2.16
CA ALA A 137 -2.63 17.76 2.42
C ALA A 137 -3.07 16.35 1.99
N PHE A 138 -2.58 15.88 0.84
CA PHE A 138 -2.85 14.53 0.37
C PHE A 138 -2.28 13.46 1.32
N ALA A 139 -1.06 13.67 1.84
CA ALA A 139 -0.47 12.76 2.82
C ALA A 139 -1.27 12.73 4.13
N ARG A 140 -1.75 13.87 4.66
CA ARG A 140 -2.64 13.85 5.83
C ARG A 140 -3.94 13.09 5.55
N LEU A 141 -4.50 13.29 4.36
CA LEU A 141 -5.70 12.58 3.89
C LEU A 141 -5.47 11.06 3.81
N SER A 142 -4.32 10.62 3.30
CA SER A 142 -3.96 9.19 3.27
C SER A 142 -3.88 8.60 4.67
N GLY A 143 -3.48 9.40 5.66
CA GLY A 143 -3.54 9.03 7.08
C GLY A 143 -4.94 8.60 7.53
N TRP A 144 -5.95 9.41 7.20
CA TRP A 144 -7.36 9.14 7.53
C TRP A 144 -7.94 7.96 6.75
N PHE A 145 -7.60 7.85 5.46
CA PHE A 145 -7.96 6.66 4.68
C PHE A 145 -7.33 5.40 5.25
N GLY A 146 -6.08 5.48 5.71
CA GLY A 146 -5.39 4.39 6.38
C GLY A 146 -6.08 3.95 7.66
N LEU A 147 -6.53 4.92 8.47
CA LEU A 147 -7.32 4.64 9.68
C LEU A 147 -8.67 3.98 9.34
N GLY A 148 -9.39 4.51 8.34
CA GLY A 148 -10.61 3.89 7.84
C GLY A 148 -10.39 2.45 7.37
N ALA A 149 -9.34 2.20 6.58
CA ALA A 149 -8.97 0.87 6.11
C ALA A 149 -8.59 -0.08 7.27
N LEU A 150 -7.90 0.40 8.31
CA LEU A 150 -7.61 -0.40 9.50
C LEU A 150 -8.89 -0.82 10.22
N VAL A 151 -9.82 0.10 10.45
CA VAL A 151 -11.13 -0.21 11.06
C VAL A 151 -11.93 -1.18 10.17
N LEU A 152 -11.86 -1.00 8.85
CA LEU A 152 -12.51 -1.87 7.88
C LEU A 152 -11.94 -3.29 7.92
N GLY A 153 -10.61 -3.43 7.87
CA GLY A 153 -9.93 -4.72 7.98
C GLY A 153 -10.18 -5.40 9.33
N LEU A 154 -10.17 -4.64 10.43
CA LEU A 154 -10.50 -5.17 11.76
C LEU A 154 -11.94 -5.68 11.85
N GLY A 155 -12.91 -4.95 11.30
CA GLY A 155 -14.31 -5.38 11.34
C GLY A 155 -14.56 -6.62 10.47
N PHE A 156 -13.90 -6.74 9.32
CA PHE A 156 -13.99 -7.97 8.52
C PHE A 156 -13.29 -9.15 9.19
N LEU A 157 -12.12 -8.92 9.80
CA LEU A 157 -11.41 -9.96 10.55
C LEU A 157 -12.23 -10.45 11.76
N ALA A 158 -12.89 -9.51 12.45
CA ALA A 158 -13.82 -9.81 13.54
C ALA A 158 -15.02 -10.65 13.08
N GLN A 159 -15.49 -10.44 11.84
CA GLN A 159 -16.60 -11.19 11.27
C GLN A 159 -16.18 -12.59 10.80
N THR A 160 -14.95 -12.75 10.30
CA THR A 160 -14.42 -14.05 9.85
C THR A 160 -14.01 -14.95 11.01
N LEU A 161 -13.64 -14.38 12.15
CA LEU A 161 -13.30 -15.16 13.34
C LEU A 161 -14.58 -15.65 14.04
N PRO A 162 -14.65 -16.92 14.48
CA PRO A 162 -15.81 -17.51 15.16
C PRO A 162 -15.95 -17.02 16.62
N ILE A 163 -15.72 -15.73 16.87
CA ILE A 163 -15.83 -15.11 18.19
C ILE A 163 -17.23 -14.51 18.30
N THR A 164 -18.15 -15.29 18.87
CA THR A 164 -19.58 -14.94 19.02
C THR A 164 -19.81 -13.59 19.71
N VAL A 165 -18.91 -13.20 20.62
CA VAL A 165 -19.00 -11.92 21.34
C VAL A 165 -18.86 -10.72 20.40
N LEU A 166 -17.94 -10.76 19.42
CA LEU A 166 -17.72 -9.63 18.52
C LEU A 166 -18.89 -9.44 17.55
N GLN A 167 -19.56 -10.53 17.15
CA GLN A 167 -20.69 -10.48 16.23
C GLN A 167 -21.90 -9.75 16.83
N THR A 168 -22.10 -9.82 18.15
CA THR A 168 -23.19 -9.11 18.85
C THR A 168 -22.97 -7.59 18.88
N TYR A 169 -21.71 -7.13 18.89
CA TYR A 169 -21.37 -5.70 18.92
C TYR A 169 -21.24 -5.07 17.53
N LEU A 170 -21.13 -5.88 16.48
CA LEU A 170 -21.08 -5.39 15.10
C LEU A 170 -22.48 -4.91 14.68
N ILE A 171 -22.69 -3.60 14.76
CA ILE A 171 -23.91 -2.92 14.29
C ILE A 171 -24.16 -3.35 12.83
N PRO A 172 -25.43 -3.59 12.43
CA PRO A 172 -25.78 -3.75 11.03
C PRO A 172 -25.22 -2.56 10.23
N ARG A 173 -24.38 -2.84 9.23
CA ARG A 173 -23.69 -1.81 8.39
C ARG A 173 -22.55 -1.07 9.08
N TRP A 174 -21.86 -1.71 10.03
CA TRP A 174 -20.62 -1.19 10.64
C TRP A 174 -19.58 -0.68 9.62
N TRP A 175 -19.56 -1.21 8.38
CA TRP A 175 -18.68 -0.78 7.29
C TRP A 175 -18.87 0.70 6.88
N ALA A 176 -19.99 1.33 7.24
CA ALA A 176 -20.20 2.76 7.06
C ALA A 176 -19.28 3.62 7.96
N VAL A 177 -18.85 3.09 9.11
CA VAL A 177 -17.98 3.81 10.06
C VAL A 177 -16.61 4.14 9.43
N PRO A 178 -15.89 3.19 8.82
CA PRO A 178 -14.70 3.47 8.01
C PRO A 178 -14.86 4.61 6.98
N ILE A 179 -16.00 4.66 6.29
CA ILE A 179 -16.28 5.68 5.27
C ILE A 179 -16.42 7.05 5.93
N LEU A 180 -17.13 7.11 7.06
CA LEU A 180 -17.27 8.35 7.84
C LEU A 180 -15.94 8.82 8.41
N ILE A 181 -15.05 7.93 8.83
CA ILE A 181 -13.68 8.28 9.28
C ILE A 181 -12.91 8.96 8.14
N ALA A 182 -12.94 8.39 6.93
CA ALA A 182 -12.28 8.99 5.77
C ALA A 182 -12.89 10.36 5.39
N GLY A 183 -14.22 10.46 5.42
CA GLY A 183 -14.94 11.71 5.16
C GLY A 183 -14.65 12.80 6.20
N ALA A 184 -14.61 12.44 7.49
CA ALA A 184 -14.22 13.33 8.58
C ALA A 184 -12.79 13.83 8.40
N GLY A 185 -11.87 12.97 7.96
CA GLY A 185 -10.50 13.36 7.62
C GLY A 185 -10.42 14.43 6.54
N ALA A 186 -11.25 14.31 5.49
CA ALA A 186 -11.35 15.31 4.44
C ALA A 186 -11.93 16.65 4.97
N LEU A 187 -12.93 16.61 5.86
CA LEU A 187 -13.47 17.82 6.53
C LEU A 187 -12.41 18.50 7.40
N VAL A 188 -11.67 17.74 8.22
CA VAL A 188 -10.61 18.29 9.07
C VAL A 188 -9.52 18.92 8.21
N ASN A 189 -9.12 18.29 7.11
CA ASN A 189 -8.13 18.87 6.19
C ASN A 189 -8.63 20.16 5.54
N MET A 190 -9.89 20.23 5.12
CA MET A 190 -10.51 21.45 4.62
C MET A 190 -10.46 22.58 5.67
N LEU A 191 -10.86 22.28 6.92
CA LEU A 191 -10.84 23.25 8.02
C LEU A 191 -9.42 23.74 8.33
N VAL A 192 -8.45 22.83 8.38
CA VAL A 192 -7.05 23.20 8.61
C VAL A 192 -6.53 24.10 7.49
N MET A 193 -6.85 23.82 6.23
CA MET A 193 -6.49 24.71 5.12
C MET A 193 -7.14 26.10 5.23
N PHE A 194 -8.41 26.15 5.62
CA PHE A 194 -9.14 27.40 5.81
C PHE A 194 -8.50 28.29 6.88
N PHE A 195 -8.15 27.72 8.04
CA PHE A 195 -7.47 28.47 9.10
C PHE A 195 -6.05 28.87 8.71
N GLN A 196 -5.30 28.00 8.03
CA GLN A 196 -3.94 28.32 7.56
C GLN A 196 -3.89 29.40 6.47
N ASN A 197 -5.00 29.70 5.81
CA ASN A 197 -5.11 30.74 4.79
C ASN A 197 -5.74 32.04 5.31
N GLY A 198 -5.84 32.22 6.63
CA GLY A 198 -6.44 33.43 7.20
C GLY A 198 -7.91 33.59 6.81
N ALA A 199 -8.68 32.50 6.85
CA ALA A 199 -10.09 32.43 6.46
C ALA A 199 -10.38 32.70 4.96
N ARG A 200 -9.37 32.57 4.09
CA ARG A 200 -9.57 32.59 2.63
C ARG A 200 -9.62 31.17 2.08
N MET A 201 -10.70 30.86 1.36
CA MET A 201 -10.94 29.52 0.83
C MET A 201 -10.27 29.38 -0.55
N ASN A 202 -9.10 28.72 -0.60
CA ASN A 202 -8.46 28.39 -1.87
C ASN A 202 -9.23 27.31 -2.63
N TRP A 203 -9.05 27.25 -3.95
CA TRP A 203 -9.66 26.22 -4.81
C TRP A 203 -9.40 24.78 -4.32
N ALA A 204 -8.19 24.51 -3.79
CA ALA A 204 -7.86 23.20 -3.20
C ALA A 204 -8.70 22.86 -1.95
N ALA A 205 -9.04 23.85 -1.11
CA ALA A 205 -9.91 23.66 0.04
C ALA A 205 -11.35 23.39 -0.40
N TRP A 206 -11.81 24.06 -1.47
CA TRP A 206 -13.11 23.78 -2.09
C TRP A 206 -13.21 22.35 -2.62
N SER A 207 -12.20 21.85 -3.34
CA SER A 207 -12.19 20.46 -3.82
C SER A 207 -12.17 19.46 -2.67
N MET A 208 -11.43 19.74 -1.58
CA MET A 208 -11.45 18.88 -0.39
C MET A 208 -12.82 18.90 0.30
N GLY A 209 -13.47 20.06 0.39
CA GLY A 209 -14.82 20.18 0.92
C GLY A 209 -15.84 19.37 0.13
N LEU A 210 -15.76 19.40 -1.21
CA LEU A 210 -16.60 18.57 -2.08
C LEU A 210 -16.43 17.08 -1.79
N ILE A 211 -15.18 16.61 -1.75
CA ILE A 211 -14.85 15.21 -1.45
C ILE A 211 -15.40 14.84 -0.07
N ALA A 212 -15.24 15.72 0.91
CA ALA A 212 -15.69 15.48 2.27
C ALA A 212 -17.22 15.34 2.35
N VAL A 213 -17.98 16.25 1.75
CA VAL A 213 -19.45 16.17 1.69
C VAL A 213 -19.90 14.90 0.97
N PHE A 214 -19.23 14.54 -0.13
CA PHE A 214 -19.54 13.32 -0.87
C PHE A 214 -19.33 12.05 -0.04
N VAL A 215 -18.14 11.90 0.55
CA VAL A 215 -17.75 10.71 1.32
C VAL A 215 -18.59 10.61 2.60
N VAL A 216 -18.81 11.72 3.31
CA VAL A 216 -19.70 11.75 4.49
C VAL A 216 -21.14 11.43 4.10
N GLY A 217 -21.64 11.99 2.99
CA GLY A 217 -22.97 11.69 2.46
C GLY A 217 -23.15 10.19 2.20
N ILE A 218 -22.18 9.56 1.53
CA ILE A 218 -22.17 8.10 1.31
C ILE A 218 -22.19 7.35 2.64
N GLY A 219 -21.34 7.73 3.60
CA GLY A 219 -21.28 7.10 4.92
C GLY A 219 -22.60 7.20 5.68
N ILE A 220 -23.28 8.35 5.63
CA ILE A 220 -24.59 8.57 6.27
C ILE A 220 -25.66 7.71 5.58
N LEU A 221 -25.75 7.74 4.24
CA LEU A 221 -26.71 6.93 3.49
C LEU A 221 -26.54 5.44 3.80
N ALA A 222 -25.29 4.97 3.82
CA ALA A 222 -24.93 3.60 4.16
C ALA A 222 -25.36 3.20 5.58
N LEU A 223 -25.08 4.06 6.57
CA LEU A 223 -25.39 3.83 7.98
C LEU A 223 -26.90 3.74 8.23
N PHE A 224 -27.68 4.61 7.59
CA PHE A 224 -29.12 4.73 7.83
C PHE A 224 -30.01 3.97 6.84
N ALA A 225 -29.43 3.23 5.89
CA ALA A 225 -30.21 2.50 4.89
C ALA A 225 -31.06 3.33 3.93
N LEU A 226 -30.62 4.56 3.66
CA LEU A 226 -31.32 5.41 2.70
C LEU A 226 -31.10 4.93 1.27
N ASP A 227 -32.04 5.29 0.40
CA ASP A 227 -31.95 5.01 -1.03
C ASP A 227 -30.74 5.69 -1.67
N TRP A 228 -30.00 4.92 -2.46
CA TRP A 228 -28.86 5.42 -3.24
C TRP A 228 -29.24 6.50 -4.26
N ASN A 229 -30.52 6.60 -4.62
CA ASN A 229 -31.05 7.66 -5.49
C ASN A 229 -30.91 9.06 -4.84
N LEU A 230 -30.82 9.16 -3.51
CA LEU A 230 -30.64 10.43 -2.80
C LEU A 230 -29.20 10.95 -2.90
N LEU A 231 -28.25 10.12 -3.34
CA LEU A 231 -26.84 10.50 -3.51
C LEU A 231 -26.68 11.54 -4.62
N LEU A 232 -27.41 11.40 -5.73
CA LEU A 232 -27.32 12.30 -6.88
C LEU A 232 -27.77 13.73 -6.54
N PRO A 233 -28.92 13.97 -5.89
CA PRO A 233 -29.29 15.28 -5.36
C PRO A 233 -28.25 15.87 -4.40
N ILE A 234 -27.73 15.08 -3.45
CA ILE A 234 -26.73 15.55 -2.47
C ILE A 234 -25.46 16.03 -3.18
N VAL A 235 -24.96 15.26 -4.14
CA VAL A 235 -23.80 15.64 -4.97
C VAL A 235 -24.06 16.93 -5.72
N LEU A 236 -25.25 17.06 -6.32
CA LEU A 236 -25.58 18.21 -7.15
C LEU A 236 -25.70 19.48 -6.32
N ILE A 237 -26.29 19.41 -5.12
CA ILE A 237 -26.31 20.51 -4.15
C ILE A 237 -24.90 20.87 -3.71
N ALA A 238 -24.05 19.89 -3.39
CA ALA A 238 -22.67 20.11 -2.98
C ALA A 238 -21.84 20.78 -4.10
N CYS A 239 -21.90 20.26 -5.33
CA CYS A 239 -21.27 20.85 -6.50
C CYS A 239 -21.76 22.30 -6.73
N GLY A 240 -23.07 22.53 -6.65
CA GLY A 240 -23.66 23.85 -6.82
C GLY A 240 -23.15 24.86 -5.79
N LEU A 241 -23.08 24.48 -4.51
CA LEU A 241 -22.53 25.30 -3.44
C LEU A 241 -21.04 25.62 -3.66
N VAL A 242 -20.25 24.63 -4.10
CA VAL A 242 -18.82 24.83 -4.39
C VAL A 242 -18.60 25.80 -5.54
N ILE A 243 -19.35 25.67 -6.64
CA ILE A 243 -19.25 26.58 -7.79
C ILE A 243 -19.68 27.99 -7.40
N LEU A 244 -20.81 28.12 -6.70
CA LEU A 244 -21.35 29.41 -6.26
C LEU A 244 -20.34 30.13 -5.37
N ALA A 245 -19.76 29.43 -4.40
CA ALA A 245 -18.81 30.02 -3.49
C ALA A 245 -17.43 30.29 -4.13
N GLY A 246 -17.01 29.49 -5.12
CA GLY A 246 -15.85 29.77 -5.95
C GLY A 246 -16.00 31.06 -6.77
N LEU A 247 -17.20 31.35 -7.28
CA LEU A 247 -17.50 32.60 -7.98
C LEU A 247 -17.42 33.82 -7.05
N PHE A 248 -17.93 33.72 -5.82
CA PHE A 248 -17.85 34.80 -4.84
C PHE A 248 -16.42 35.05 -4.35
N SER A 249 -15.61 34.00 -4.22
CA SER A 249 -14.21 34.09 -3.81
C SER A 249 -13.31 34.85 -4.81
N ASN A 250 -13.70 34.96 -6.08
CA ASN A 250 -12.90 35.63 -7.11
C ASN A 250 -13.28 37.11 -7.31
N ARG A 251 -14.30 37.61 -6.62
CA ARG A 251 -14.81 38.98 -6.77
C ARG A 251 -14.45 39.94 -5.61
N PHE A 252 -13.73 39.47 -4.60
CA PHE A 252 -13.27 40.26 -3.44
C PHE A 252 -11.82 39.89 -3.09
#